data_AF-A0A382EKX1-F1
#
_entry.id   AF-A0A382EKX1-F1
#
_cell.length_a   1.000
_cell.length_b   1.000
_cell.length_c   1.000
_cell.angle_alpha   90.00
_cell.angle_beta   90.00
_cell.angle_gamma   90.00
#
_symmetry.space_group_name_H-M   'P 1'
#
loop_
_entity.id
_entity.type
_entity.pdbx_description
1 polymer ?
#
loop_
_entity_poly.entity_id
_entity_poly.type
_entity_poly.pdbx_seq_one_letter_code
_entity_poly.pdbx_strand_id
1 'polypeptide(L)'
;MDRNPKQYVAQRLEGDTAIDANWDKSIWANMSTGKLSFFMGKKPDHFPKTQFKVAYNNKYIYVIFKVDDQYIRAVSRGYQASVCLDSCVEFFFTPGGDISTGYFNLETNCGGTILMYHQIASGLHSKP
;
A
#
# COMPACT_ATOMS: atom_id res chain seq x y z
N MET A 1 3.58 -20.08 12.59
CA MET A 1 3.40 -19.11 11.49
C MET A 1 4.52 -19.34 10.49
N ASP A 2 4.18 -19.40 9.21
CA ASP A 2 5.17 -19.44 8.13
C ASP A 2 6.06 -18.18 8.23
N ARG A 3 7.36 -18.40 8.48
CA ARG A 3 8.35 -17.31 8.65
C ARG A 3 9.04 -16.95 7.34
N ASN A 4 8.68 -17.60 6.22
CA ASN A 4 9.30 -17.29 4.94
C ASN A 4 8.77 -15.94 4.43
N PRO A 5 9.67 -15.02 4.04
CA PRO A 5 9.26 -13.75 3.47
C PRO A 5 8.44 -13.99 2.22
N LYS A 6 7.32 -13.27 2.11
CA LYS A 6 6.49 -13.31 0.91
C LYS A 6 7.14 -12.44 -0.14
N GLN A 7 7.18 -12.94 -1.37
CA GLN A 7 7.81 -12.27 -2.50
C GLN A 7 6.75 -11.90 -3.53
N TYR A 8 6.90 -10.71 -4.09
CA TYR A 8 6.16 -10.21 -5.22
C TYR A 8 7.15 -9.55 -6.18
N VAL A 9 7.09 -9.90 -7.46
CA VAL A 9 7.96 -9.31 -8.48
C VAL A 9 7.19 -8.20 -9.19
N ALA A 10 7.58 -6.96 -8.93
CA ALA A 10 7.00 -5.81 -9.63
C ALA A 10 7.47 -5.78 -11.09
N GLN A 11 6.55 -5.49 -12.01
CA GLN A 11 6.88 -5.45 -13.43
C GLN A 11 7.37 -4.06 -13.84
N ARG A 12 8.41 -4.00 -14.66
CA ARG A 12 8.89 -2.76 -15.25
C ARG A 12 7.97 -2.29 -16.38
N LEU A 13 7.64 -1.01 -16.40
CA LEU A 13 6.92 -0.32 -17.48
C LEU A 13 7.91 0.41 -18.39
N GLU A 14 7.61 0.45 -19.69
CA GLU A 14 8.41 1.19 -20.68
C GLU A 14 8.08 2.69 -20.73
N GLY A 15 6.95 3.11 -20.16
CA GLY A 15 6.51 4.50 -20.17
C GLY A 15 5.72 4.88 -18.92
N ASP A 16 5.34 6.16 -18.86
CA ASP A 16 4.47 6.70 -17.82
C ASP A 16 3.01 6.31 -18.11
N THR A 17 2.20 6.19 -17.07
CA THR A 17 0.77 5.91 -17.17
C THR A 17 -0.03 6.89 -16.32
N ALA A 18 -1.25 7.21 -16.76
CA ALA A 18 -2.17 8.03 -15.98
C ALA A 18 -2.61 7.28 -14.70
N ILE A 19 -2.76 8.00 -13.60
CA ILE A 19 -3.31 7.47 -12.34
C ILE A 19 -4.80 7.80 -12.30
N ASP A 20 -5.64 6.77 -12.44
CA ASP A 20 -7.10 6.90 -12.58
C ASP A 20 -7.89 5.78 -11.87
N ALA A 21 -7.22 4.97 -11.05
CA ALA A 21 -7.79 3.82 -10.34
C ALA A 21 -8.47 2.74 -11.23
N ASN A 22 -8.24 2.73 -12.54
CA ASN A 22 -8.79 1.71 -13.43
C ASN A 22 -8.00 0.38 -13.29
N TRP A 23 -8.56 -0.58 -12.55
CA TRP A 23 -7.99 -1.91 -12.35
C TRP A 23 -7.80 -2.72 -13.63
N ASP A 24 -8.68 -2.52 -14.60
CA ASP A 24 -8.73 -3.28 -15.85
C ASP A 24 -7.93 -2.60 -16.98
N LYS A 25 -7.17 -1.54 -16.66
CA LYS A 25 -6.26 -0.89 -17.61
C LYS A 25 -5.28 -1.90 -18.19
N SER A 26 -5.04 -1.83 -19.49
CA SER A 26 -4.20 -2.77 -20.24
C SER A 26 -2.81 -2.99 -19.64
N ILE A 27 -2.21 -1.95 -19.05
CA ILE A 27 -0.91 -2.06 -18.37
C ILE A 27 -0.90 -3.13 -17.26
N TRP A 28 -2.04 -3.37 -16.63
CA TRP A 28 -2.19 -4.31 -15.52
C TRP A 28 -2.52 -5.73 -15.97
N ALA A 29 -2.88 -5.94 -17.25
CA ALA A 29 -3.45 -7.20 -17.72
C ALA A 29 -2.49 -8.38 -17.58
N ASN A 30 -1.19 -8.15 -17.81
CA ASN A 30 -0.17 -9.19 -17.79
C ASN A 30 0.61 -9.27 -16.45
N MET A 31 0.20 -8.50 -15.44
CA MET A 31 0.88 -8.48 -14.15
C MET A 31 0.29 -9.50 -13.19
N SER A 32 1.18 -10.14 -12.42
CA SER A 32 0.76 -10.99 -11.31
C SER A 32 -0.08 -10.20 -10.30
N THR A 33 -1.17 -10.79 -9.84
CA THR A 33 -2.05 -10.16 -8.84
C THR A 33 -1.72 -10.70 -7.46
N GLY A 34 -1.22 -9.82 -6.59
CA GLY A 34 -1.03 -10.14 -5.17
C GLY A 34 -2.37 -10.15 -4.43
N LYS A 35 -2.44 -10.92 -3.33
CA LYS A 35 -3.57 -10.95 -2.41
C LYS A 35 -3.09 -10.59 -1.01
N LEU A 36 -3.79 -9.70 -0.33
CA LEU A 36 -3.57 -9.44 1.09
C LEU A 36 -4.48 -10.38 1.90
N SER A 37 -3.92 -11.50 2.33
CA SER A 37 -4.64 -12.56 3.06
C SER A 37 -4.12 -12.78 4.48
N PHE A 38 -3.12 -12.00 4.91
CA PHE A 38 -2.52 -12.10 6.23
C PHE A 38 -3.15 -11.10 7.19
N PHE A 39 -3.18 -11.45 8.47
CA PHE A 39 -3.69 -10.63 9.57
C PHE A 39 -2.78 -10.81 10.79
N MET A 40 -2.76 -9.81 11.66
CA MET A 40 -1.99 -9.87 12.90
C MET A 40 -2.86 -10.46 14.03
N GLY A 41 -2.33 -11.43 14.77
CA GLY A 41 -3.03 -12.03 15.91
C GLY A 41 -4.26 -12.86 15.52
N LYS A 42 -5.40 -12.57 16.16
CA LYS A 42 -6.68 -13.24 15.84
C LYS A 42 -7.24 -12.69 14.52
N LYS A 43 -7.80 -13.57 13.70
CA LYS A 43 -8.47 -13.16 12.46
C LYS A 43 -9.58 -12.15 12.77
N PRO A 44 -9.63 -10.98 12.11
CA PRO A 44 -10.71 -10.03 12.28
C PRO A 44 -12.01 -10.57 11.68
N ASP A 45 -13.14 -10.19 12.27
CA ASP A 45 -14.47 -10.60 11.78
C ASP A 45 -14.78 -9.95 10.42
N HIS A 46 -14.31 -8.71 10.22
CA HIS A 46 -14.33 -8.03 8.93
C HIS A 46 -12.96 -8.18 8.23
N PHE A 47 -12.94 -8.82 7.07
CA PHE A 47 -11.72 -9.09 6.31
C PHE A 47 -12.00 -9.01 4.81
N PRO A 48 -12.09 -7.79 4.24
CA PRO A 48 -12.48 -7.59 2.85
C PRO A 48 -11.47 -8.22 1.89
N LYS A 49 -11.96 -8.76 0.78
CA LYS A 49 -11.09 -9.36 -0.24
C LYS A 49 -10.27 -8.25 -0.87
N THR A 50 -8.96 -8.32 -0.63
CA THR A 50 -8.02 -7.28 -1.06
C THR A 50 -6.95 -7.84 -2.00
N GLN A 51 -6.81 -7.19 -3.15
CA GLN A 51 -5.85 -7.52 -4.19
C GLN A 51 -4.97 -6.31 -4.48
N PHE A 52 -3.75 -6.56 -4.94
CA PHE A 52 -2.85 -5.48 -5.35
C PHE A 52 -2.02 -5.86 -6.58
N LYS A 53 -1.51 -4.85 -7.28
CA LYS A 53 -0.46 -4.98 -8.30
C LYS A 53 0.57 -3.87 -8.08
N VAL A 54 1.83 -4.17 -8.34
CA VAL A 54 2.93 -3.20 -8.29
C VAL A 54 3.70 -3.23 -9.60
N ALA A 55 3.98 -2.03 -10.12
CA ALA A 55 4.84 -1.82 -11.27
C ALA A 55 5.80 -0.67 -10.99
N TYR A 56 6.82 -0.51 -11.83
CA TYR A 56 7.74 0.61 -11.71
C TYR A 56 8.30 1.02 -13.07
N ASN A 57 8.80 2.24 -13.17
CA ASN A 57 9.69 2.66 -14.24
C ASN A 57 10.87 3.44 -13.65
N ASN A 58 11.62 4.15 -14.49
CA ASN A 58 12.80 4.91 -14.02
C ASN A 58 12.45 6.10 -13.10
N LYS A 59 11.18 6.49 -13.00
CA LYS A 59 10.71 7.67 -12.26
C LYS A 59 9.76 7.33 -11.11
N TYR A 60 8.91 6.32 -11.29
CA TYR A 60 7.77 6.07 -10.41
C TYR A 60 7.66 4.60 -10.00
N ILE A 61 7.15 4.39 -8.79
CA ILE A 61 6.55 3.13 -8.37
C ILE A 61 5.03 3.31 -8.47
N TYR A 62 4.38 2.40 -9.19
CA TYR A 62 2.93 2.38 -9.36
C TYR A 62 2.35 1.27 -8.50
N VAL A 63 1.40 1.61 -7.66
CA VAL A 63 0.68 0.67 -6.80
C VAL A 63 -0.81 0.84 -7.04
N ILE A 64 -1.52 -0.26 -7.23
CA ILE A 64 -2.99 -0.27 -7.31
C ILE A 64 -3.55 -1.34 -6.39
N PHE A 65 -4.57 -0.98 -5.64
CA PHE A 65 -5.34 -1.87 -4.78
C PHE A 65 -6.76 -2.02 -5.33
N LYS A 66 -7.30 -3.24 -5.22
CA LYS A 66 -8.73 -3.52 -5.41
C LYS A 66 -9.25 -4.16 -4.13
N VAL A 67 -10.21 -3.51 -3.51
CA VAL A 67 -10.80 -3.92 -2.23
C VAL A 67 -12.29 -4.12 -2.44
N ASP A 68 -12.76 -5.35 -2.30
CA ASP A 68 -14.18 -5.68 -2.30
C ASP A 68 -14.68 -5.59 -0.84
N ASP A 69 -15.25 -4.44 -0.45
CA ASP A 69 -15.71 -4.15 0.92
C ASP A 69 -17.17 -3.64 0.92
N GLN A 70 -17.91 -4.01 1.97
CA GLN A 70 -19.31 -3.65 2.21
C GLN A 70 -19.48 -2.46 3.18
N TYR A 71 -18.42 -2.05 3.89
CA TYR A 71 -18.45 -0.98 4.90
C TYR A 71 -17.41 0.10 4.59
N ILE A 72 -17.72 0.94 3.59
CA ILE A 72 -16.83 2.01 3.14
C ILE A 72 -16.95 3.25 4.03
N ARG A 73 -15.82 3.78 4.48
CA ARG A 73 -15.71 5.03 5.24
C ARG A 73 -14.63 5.93 4.64
N ALA A 74 -14.95 7.20 4.42
CA ALA A 74 -14.00 8.25 4.01
C ALA A 74 -14.43 9.58 4.62
N VAL A 75 -14.06 9.85 5.87
CA VAL A 75 -14.38 11.09 6.59
C VAL A 75 -13.18 12.03 6.63
N SER A 76 -11.97 11.51 6.74
CA SER A 76 -10.74 12.30 6.75
C SER A 76 -10.59 13.04 5.41
N ARG A 77 -10.25 14.33 5.49
CA ARG A 77 -10.08 15.24 4.36
C ARG A 77 -8.85 16.09 4.60
N GLY A 78 -8.19 16.49 3.51
CA GLY A 78 -7.00 17.34 3.55
C GLY A 78 -5.70 16.54 3.66
N TYR A 79 -4.63 17.15 3.17
CA TYR A 79 -3.30 16.54 3.14
C TYR A 79 -2.82 16.13 4.55
N GLN A 80 -2.25 14.93 4.69
CA GLN A 80 -1.70 14.40 5.95
C GLN A 80 -2.74 14.20 7.08
N ALA A 81 -4.04 14.11 6.75
CA ALA A 81 -5.07 13.78 7.73
C ALA A 81 -4.93 12.32 8.23
N SER A 82 -5.58 12.00 9.35
CA SER A 82 -5.62 10.64 9.92
C SER A 82 -6.45 9.67 9.06
N VAL A 83 -5.91 9.26 7.92
CA VAL A 83 -6.57 8.40 6.92
C VAL A 83 -6.71 6.95 7.38
N CYS A 84 -5.87 6.47 8.29
CA CYS A 84 -5.95 5.13 8.87
C CYS A 84 -7.24 4.86 9.67
N LEU A 85 -8.00 5.91 10.05
CA LEU A 85 -9.30 5.77 10.70
C LEU A 85 -10.46 5.54 9.70
N ASP A 86 -10.21 5.71 8.41
CA ASP A 86 -11.12 5.45 7.30
C ASP A 86 -10.87 4.07 6.68
N SER A 87 -11.63 3.70 5.64
CA SER A 87 -11.25 2.58 4.76
C SER A 87 -9.97 2.96 4.01
N CYS A 88 -8.85 2.45 4.50
CA CYS A 88 -7.49 2.82 4.12
C CYS A 88 -6.73 1.64 3.52
N VAL A 89 -5.89 1.92 2.53
CA VAL A 89 -4.83 1.00 2.09
C VAL A 89 -3.48 1.68 2.33
N GLU A 90 -2.49 0.87 2.70
CA GLU A 90 -1.18 1.35 3.12
C GLU A 90 -0.08 0.59 2.37
N PHE A 91 0.97 1.31 1.97
CA PHE A 91 2.14 0.78 1.30
C PHE A 91 3.40 1.25 2.04
N PHE A 92 4.13 0.27 2.60
CA PHE A 92 5.36 0.51 3.35
C PHE A 92 6.57 0.01 2.56
N PHE A 93 7.62 0.83 2.45
CA PHE A 93 8.82 0.44 1.71
C PHE A 93 10.09 1.14 2.19
N THR A 94 11.21 0.43 2.12
CA THR A 94 12.56 0.99 2.25
C THR A 94 13.19 0.99 0.86
N PRO A 95 13.66 2.14 0.34
CA PRO A 95 14.46 2.17 -0.88
C PRO A 95 15.78 1.42 -0.68
N GLY A 96 16.07 0.44 -1.53
CA GLY A 96 17.27 -0.39 -1.41
C GLY A 96 17.14 -1.48 -0.35
N GLY A 97 18.27 -2.08 0.05
CA GLY A 97 18.30 -3.19 1.00
C GLY A 97 18.58 -2.78 2.45
N ASP A 98 18.97 -1.53 2.71
CA ASP A 98 19.38 -1.08 4.03
C ASP A 98 18.20 -0.53 4.84
N ILE A 99 17.56 -1.41 5.59
CA ILE A 99 16.43 -1.09 6.48
C ILE A 99 16.81 -0.16 7.65
N SER A 100 18.10 0.03 7.95
CA SER A 100 18.53 0.94 9.02
C SER A 100 18.29 2.41 8.68
N THR A 101 18.17 2.73 7.39
CA THR A 101 17.81 4.06 6.89
C THR A 101 16.35 4.44 7.12
N GLY A 102 15.55 3.51 7.65
CA GLY A 102 14.12 3.69 7.88
C GLY A 102 13.27 3.19 6.72
N TYR A 103 12.01 3.61 6.73
CA TYR A 103 11.01 3.22 5.74
C TYR A 103 10.06 4.40 5.47
N PHE A 104 9.39 4.35 4.33
CA PHE A 104 8.27 5.24 4.02
C PHE A 104 6.97 4.50 4.27
N ASN A 105 5.98 5.19 4.84
CA ASN A 105 4.59 4.77 4.83
C ASN A 105 3.81 5.72 3.91
N LEU A 106 3.11 5.14 2.94
CA LEU A 106 2.15 5.82 2.08
C LEU A 106 0.77 5.24 2.40
N GLU A 107 -0.11 6.08 2.94
CA GLU A 107 -1.46 5.70 3.33
C GLU A 107 -2.46 6.51 2.51
N THR A 108 -3.51 5.85 2.03
CA THR A 108 -4.60 6.53 1.31
C THR A 108 -5.95 5.95 1.66
N ASN A 109 -6.88 6.82 2.06
CA ASN A 109 -8.27 6.40 2.23
C ASN A 109 -8.97 6.24 0.88
N CYS A 110 -10.10 5.54 0.86
CA CYS A 110 -10.89 5.35 -0.37
C CYS A 110 -11.43 6.64 -1.00
N GLY A 111 -11.36 7.78 -0.29
CA GLY A 111 -11.66 9.11 -0.82
C GLY A 111 -10.47 9.81 -1.51
N GLY A 112 -9.30 9.17 -1.57
CA GLY A 112 -8.09 9.71 -2.21
C GLY A 112 -7.30 10.70 -1.36
N THR A 113 -7.61 10.81 -0.06
CA THR A 113 -6.79 11.60 0.87
C THR A 113 -5.53 10.81 1.21
N ILE A 114 -4.37 11.47 1.16
CA ILE A 114 -3.06 10.83 1.30
C ILE A 114 -2.32 11.35 2.55
N LEU A 115 -1.68 10.41 3.25
CA LEU A 115 -0.67 10.64 4.27
C LEU A 115 0.62 9.95 3.83
N MET A 116 1.75 10.62 3.99
CA MET A 116 3.06 10.05 3.68
C MET A 116 4.15 10.57 4.61
N TYR A 117 4.88 9.65 5.24
CA TYR A 117 6.03 9.99 6.09
C TYR A 117 7.21 9.09 5.79
N HIS A 118 8.40 9.60 6.10
CA HIS A 118 9.62 8.81 6.31
C HIS A 118 9.76 8.58 7.81
N GLN A 119 9.94 7.33 8.20
CA GLN A 119 10.04 6.87 9.57
C GLN A 119 11.40 6.18 9.74
N ILE A 120 12.14 6.56 10.78
CA ILE A 120 13.33 5.82 11.22
C ILE A 120 12.86 4.92 12.36
N ALA A 121 13.25 3.64 12.34
CA ALA A 121 12.77 2.63 13.29
C ALA A 121 12.63 3.19 14.72
N SER A 122 11.42 3.10 15.27
CA SER A 122 11.12 3.52 16.63
C SER A 122 11.82 2.59 17.63
N GLY A 123 12.94 3.08 18.16
CA GLY A 123 13.73 2.45 19.22
C GLY A 123 14.82 3.35 19.81
N LEU A 124 15.09 4.53 19.22
CA LEU A 124 16.08 5.49 19.72
C LEU A 124 15.49 6.81 20.24
N HIS A 125 14.28 7.21 19.83
CA HIS A 125 13.60 8.39 20.36
C HIS A 125 12.07 8.22 20.32
N SER A 126 11.49 7.51 21.28
CA SER A 126 10.11 7.79 21.67
C SER A 126 10.10 9.17 22.36
N LYS A 127 9.42 10.16 21.78
CA LYS A 127 9.05 11.37 22.52
C LYS A 127 8.13 10.97 23.70
N PRO A 128 8.21 11.70 24.83
CA PRO A 128 7.60 11.32 26.11
C PRO A 128 6.09 11.15 26.04
#